data_AF-A0A7U2N160-F1
#
_entry.id   AF-A0A7U2N160-F1
#
_cell.length_a   1.000
_cell.length_b   1.000
_cell.length_c   1.000
_cell.angle_alpha   90.00
_cell.angle_beta   90.00
_cell.angle_gamma   90.00
#
_symmetry.space_group_name_H-M   'P 1'
#
loop_
_entity.id
_entity.type
_entity.pdbx_description
1 polymer ?
#
loop_
_entity_poly.entity_id
_entity_poly.type
_entity_poly.pdbx_seq_one_letter_code
_entity_poly.pdbx_strand_id
1 'polypeptide(L)'
;MRELVLLMNPNHDKMFGWNFLYLLNSPNGTIEFWRGAACTSAQQAFVYMEIAMSFIEAAVQLGSPENLETAPGTVGGLNQFISAARLSNNAPGLYDSRYLSLFFGNKTDGTFREPKPLGKLSAYQLNKLNKKKEDDKKNVAMVKMLHEPYWS
;
A
#
# COMPACT_ATOMS: atom_id res chain seq x y z
N MET A 1 6.41 3.82 -17.79
CA MET A 1 6.48 3.95 -16.31
C MET A 1 6.05 5.33 -15.83
N ARG A 2 6.72 6.42 -16.25
CA ARG A 2 6.38 7.81 -15.85
C ARG A 2 4.90 8.16 -16.01
N GLU A 3 4.32 7.90 -17.18
CA GLU A 3 2.91 8.19 -17.48
C GLU A 3 1.94 7.45 -16.55
N LEU A 4 2.25 6.20 -16.21
CA LEU A 4 1.44 5.36 -15.33
C LEU A 4 1.49 5.85 -13.87
N VAL A 5 2.67 6.29 -13.41
CA VAL A 5 2.80 6.92 -12.08
C VAL A 5 2.05 8.25 -12.03
N LEU A 6 2.08 9.05 -13.10
CA LEU A 6 1.33 10.30 -13.19
C LEU A 6 -0.19 10.08 -13.27
N LEU A 7 -0.64 9.01 -13.91
CA LEU A 7 -2.05 8.60 -13.93
C LEU A 7 -2.55 8.25 -12.52
N MET A 8 -1.75 7.52 -11.75
CA MET A 8 -2.09 7.13 -10.37
C MET A 8 -1.82 8.23 -9.33
N ASN A 9 -1.19 9.34 -9.75
CA ASN A 9 -0.92 10.51 -8.93
C ASN A 9 -1.38 11.80 -9.64
N PRO A 10 -2.70 11.97 -9.81
CA PRO A 10 -3.24 13.15 -10.48
C PRO A 10 -2.85 14.42 -9.72
N ASN A 11 -2.41 15.45 -10.46
CA ASN A 11 -1.92 16.73 -9.94
C ASN A 11 -0.59 16.69 -9.16
N HIS A 12 0.17 15.60 -9.25
CA HIS A 12 1.41 15.41 -8.47
C HIS A 12 1.20 15.53 -6.96
N ASP A 13 -0.03 15.32 -6.46
CA ASP A 13 -0.28 15.34 -5.03
C ASP A 13 0.27 14.04 -4.44
N LYS A 14 1.47 14.12 -3.86
CA LYS A 14 2.12 12.99 -3.20
C LYS A 14 1.25 12.25 -2.18
N MET A 15 0.14 12.82 -1.71
CA MET A 15 -0.82 12.13 -0.84
C MET A 15 -1.67 11.09 -1.59
N PHE A 16 -1.66 11.11 -2.93
CA PHE A 16 -2.23 10.13 -3.83
C PHE A 16 -1.10 9.39 -4.55
N GLY A 17 -0.99 8.08 -4.37
CA GLY A 17 0.03 7.28 -5.08
C GLY A 17 1.48 7.51 -4.60
N TRP A 18 1.70 7.94 -3.35
CA TRP A 18 3.05 8.11 -2.76
C TRP A 18 3.94 6.89 -3.00
N ASN A 19 3.37 5.69 -2.87
CA ASN A 19 4.07 4.41 -3.01
C ASN A 19 4.81 4.26 -4.35
N PHE A 20 4.43 5.03 -5.37
CA PHE A 20 4.97 4.94 -6.73
C PHE A 20 5.93 6.08 -7.08
N LEU A 21 6.12 7.08 -6.21
CA LEU A 21 6.92 8.27 -6.51
C LEU A 21 8.39 7.97 -6.81
N TYR A 22 8.95 6.92 -6.20
CA TYR A 22 10.34 6.54 -6.41
C TYR A 22 10.60 6.05 -7.85
N LEU A 23 9.58 5.50 -8.52
CA LEU A 23 9.62 5.08 -9.93
C LEU A 23 9.75 6.26 -10.91
N LEU A 24 9.48 7.51 -10.48
CA LEU A 24 9.67 8.70 -11.34
C LEU A 24 11.13 9.10 -11.48
N ASN A 25 11.94 8.82 -10.46
CA ASN A 25 13.31 9.34 -10.34
C ASN A 25 14.37 8.23 -10.45
N SER A 26 13.97 6.96 -10.37
CA SER A 26 14.87 5.82 -10.51
C SER A 26 14.25 4.78 -11.44
N PRO A 27 14.94 4.37 -12.53
CA PRO A 27 14.48 3.28 -13.39
C PRO A 27 14.42 1.93 -12.66
N ASN A 28 15.15 1.79 -11.55
CA ASN A 28 15.10 0.63 -10.64
C ASN A 28 14.37 0.97 -9.33
N GLY A 29 13.43 1.92 -9.38
CA GLY A 29 12.68 2.32 -8.20
C GLY A 29 11.86 1.15 -7.64
N THR A 30 11.81 1.03 -6.32
CA THR A 30 10.88 0.18 -5.58
C THR A 30 9.51 0.84 -5.42
N ILE A 31 8.46 0.02 -5.32
CA ILE A 31 7.16 0.45 -4.80
C ILE A 31 7.22 0.31 -3.29
N GLU A 32 7.08 1.41 -2.57
CA GLU A 32 7.23 1.43 -1.12
C GLU A 32 5.86 1.40 -0.45
N PHE A 33 5.52 0.31 0.21
CA PHE A 33 4.38 0.25 1.11
C PHE A 33 4.80 0.82 2.47
N TRP A 34 4.63 2.13 2.68
CA TRP A 34 5.05 2.77 3.92
C TRP A 34 4.17 2.34 5.08
N ARG A 35 4.81 1.77 6.11
CA ARG A 35 4.32 1.36 7.42
C ARG A 35 2.79 1.26 7.57
N GLY A 36 2.30 0.01 7.62
CA GLY A 36 1.21 -0.32 8.54
C GLY A 36 1.57 0.12 9.97
N ALA A 37 0.58 0.18 10.87
CA ALA A 37 0.82 0.55 12.28
C ALA A 37 2.10 -0.14 12.80
N ALA A 38 2.99 0.62 13.46
CA ALA A 38 4.36 0.18 13.77
C ALA A 38 4.39 -1.28 14.25
N CYS A 39 4.96 -2.18 13.44
CA CYS A 39 5.05 -3.59 13.79
C CYS A 39 5.93 -3.73 15.03
N THR A 40 5.38 -4.31 16.11
CA THR A 40 6.11 -4.56 17.35
C THR A 40 6.57 -6.02 17.48
N SER A 41 6.26 -6.86 16.48
CA SER A 41 6.70 -8.26 16.42
C SER A 41 6.95 -8.71 14.99
N ALA A 42 7.76 -9.77 14.84
CA ALA A 42 8.00 -10.41 13.54
C ALA A 42 6.68 -10.88 12.90
N GLN A 43 5.77 -11.45 13.69
CA GLN A 43 4.47 -11.90 13.21
C GLN A 43 3.66 -10.77 12.56
N GLN A 44 3.64 -9.57 13.16
CA GLN A 44 2.95 -8.43 12.57
C GLN A 44 3.58 -8.02 11.24
N ALA A 45 4.92 -8.07 11.13
CA ALA A 45 5.60 -7.82 9.86
C ALA A 45 5.23 -8.86 8.79
N PHE A 46 5.24 -10.15 9.14
CA PHE A 46 4.85 -11.23 8.23
C PHE A 46 3.40 -11.12 7.76
N VAL A 47 2.48 -10.67 8.62
CA VAL A 47 1.10 -10.40 8.22
C VAL A 47 1.03 -9.38 7.08
N TYR A 48 1.71 -8.24 7.19
CA TYR A 48 1.70 -7.23 6.13
C TYR A 48 2.42 -7.69 4.86
N MET A 49 3.55 -8.39 4.99
CA MET A 49 4.26 -8.95 3.84
C MET A 49 3.38 -9.95 3.09
N GLU A 50 2.70 -10.84 3.81
CA GLU A 50 1.86 -11.87 3.20
C GLU A 50 0.70 -11.26 2.40
N ILE A 51 0.02 -10.25 2.95
CA ILE A 51 -1.08 -9.58 2.23
C ILE A 51 -0.57 -8.94 0.94
N ALA A 52 0.57 -8.26 0.99
CA ALA A 52 1.14 -7.61 -0.18
C ALA A 52 1.53 -8.64 -1.26
N MET A 53 2.25 -9.70 -0.88
CA MET A 53 2.67 -10.76 -1.79
C MET A 53 1.49 -11.51 -2.39
N SER A 54 0.52 -11.90 -1.56
CA SER A 54 -0.70 -12.58 -1.98
C SER A 54 -1.55 -11.70 -2.91
N PHE A 55 -1.66 -10.40 -2.65
CA PHE A 55 -2.37 -9.47 -3.53
C PHE A 55 -1.68 -9.32 -4.88
N ILE A 56 -0.35 -9.15 -4.89
CA ILE A 56 0.43 -9.02 -6.13
C ILE A 56 0.26 -10.28 -6.99
N GLU A 57 0.43 -11.46 -6.39
CA GLU A 57 0.30 -12.72 -7.12
C GLU A 57 -1.14 -12.93 -7.62
N ALA A 58 -2.15 -12.63 -6.80
CA ALA A 58 -3.54 -12.67 -7.24
C ALA A 58 -3.81 -11.70 -8.40
N ALA A 59 -3.23 -10.50 -8.39
CA ALA A 59 -3.33 -9.55 -9.48
C ALA A 59 -2.62 -10.03 -10.76
N VAL A 60 -1.49 -10.72 -10.65
CA VAL A 60 -0.81 -11.34 -11.80
C VAL A 60 -1.68 -12.44 -12.43
N GLN A 61 -2.35 -13.26 -11.62
CA GLN A 61 -3.16 -14.38 -12.11
C GLN A 61 -4.57 -13.96 -12.59
N LEU A 62 -5.18 -12.96 -11.92
CA LEU A 62 -6.59 -12.61 -12.10
C LEU A 62 -6.82 -11.21 -12.67
N GLY A 63 -5.77 -10.39 -12.88
CA GLY A 63 -5.87 -8.95 -13.12
C GLY A 63 -6.45 -8.49 -14.47
N SER A 64 -7.34 -9.25 -15.09
CA SER A 64 -8.13 -8.75 -16.21
C SER A 64 -9.09 -7.66 -15.72
N PRO A 65 -9.40 -6.64 -16.56
CA PRO A 65 -10.35 -5.58 -16.18
C PRO A 65 -11.68 -6.12 -15.68
N GLU A 66 -12.20 -7.17 -16.33
CA GLU A 66 -13.50 -7.78 -16.00
C GLU A 66 -13.49 -8.38 -14.60
N ASN A 67 -12.41 -9.09 -14.22
CA ASN A 67 -12.27 -9.67 -12.89
C ASN A 67 -12.11 -8.58 -11.82
N LEU A 68 -11.34 -7.53 -12.12
CA LEU A 68 -11.12 -6.43 -11.18
C LEU A 68 -12.40 -5.62 -10.91
N GLU A 69 -13.25 -5.42 -11.93
CA GLU A 69 -14.53 -4.73 -11.77
C GLU A 69 -15.52 -5.50 -10.89
N THR A 70 -15.42 -6.82 -10.84
CA THR A 70 -16.30 -7.67 -10.01
C THR A 70 -15.91 -7.70 -8.53
N ALA A 71 -14.68 -7.33 -8.18
CA ALA A 71 -14.21 -7.34 -6.80
C ALA A 71 -14.75 -6.10 -6.05
N PRO A 72 -15.63 -6.27 -5.04
CA PRO A 72 -16.12 -5.13 -4.30
C PRO A 72 -14.97 -4.49 -3.52
N GLY A 73 -14.98 -3.16 -3.39
CA GLY A 73 -13.95 -2.41 -2.66
C GLY A 73 -13.93 -2.63 -1.14
N THR A 74 -14.52 -3.70 -0.62
CA THR A 74 -14.65 -4.02 0.81
C THR A 74 -13.52 -4.92 1.31
N VAL A 75 -13.39 -5.08 2.63
CA VAL A 75 -12.48 -6.08 3.23
C VAL A 75 -12.80 -7.48 2.72
N GLY A 76 -14.08 -7.85 2.64
CA GLY A 76 -14.52 -9.15 2.13
C GLY A 76 -14.18 -9.33 0.65
N GLY A 77 -14.35 -8.29 -0.17
CA GLY A 77 -13.98 -8.32 -1.58
C GLY A 77 -12.49 -8.51 -1.80
N LEU A 78 -11.65 -7.85 -1.00
CA LEU A 78 -10.19 -8.09 -1.02
C LEU A 78 -9.84 -9.54 -0.65
N ASN A 79 -10.47 -10.10 0.38
CA ASN A 79 -10.25 -11.49 0.79
C ASN A 79 -10.68 -12.48 -0.30
N GLN A 80 -11.84 -12.24 -0.91
CA GLN A 80 -12.37 -13.04 -2.02
C GLN A 80 -11.44 -12.98 -3.24
N PHE A 81 -10.97 -11.79 -3.60
CA PHE A 81 -10.05 -11.60 -4.72
C PHE A 81 -8.74 -12.38 -4.53
N ILE A 82 -8.12 -12.28 -3.36
CA ILE A 82 -6.90 -13.05 -3.04
C ILE A 82 -7.18 -14.56 -3.05
N SER A 83 -8.29 -14.99 -2.44
CA SER A 83 -8.65 -16.41 -2.36
C SER A 83 -8.95 -17.02 -3.72
N ALA A 84 -9.50 -16.24 -4.66
CA ALA A 84 -9.84 -16.70 -6.01
C ALA A 84 -8.59 -17.12 -6.80
N ALA A 85 -7.41 -16.61 -6.47
CA ALA A 85 -6.15 -16.97 -7.12
C ALA A 85 -5.63 -18.36 -6.71
N ARG A 86 -6.23 -18.98 -5.67
CA ARG A 86 -5.88 -20.35 -5.23
C ARG A 86 -4.37 -20.55 -5.03
N LEU A 87 -3.73 -19.55 -4.42
CA LEU A 87 -2.29 -19.54 -4.20
C LEU A 87 -1.87 -20.74 -3.35
N SER A 88 -0.80 -21.43 -3.76
CA SER A 88 -0.31 -22.62 -3.09
C SER A 88 0.48 -22.24 -1.84
N ASN A 89 0.10 -22.81 -0.70
CA ASN A 89 0.78 -22.66 0.59
C ASN A 89 2.02 -23.58 0.74
N ASN A 90 2.52 -24.14 -0.35
CA ASN A 90 3.61 -25.13 -0.34
C ASN A 90 5.01 -24.50 -0.43
N ALA A 91 5.10 -23.19 -0.66
CA ALA A 91 6.36 -22.47 -0.71
C ALA A 91 6.69 -21.88 0.67
N PRO A 92 7.80 -22.29 1.32
CA PRO A 92 8.19 -21.72 2.60
C PRO A 92 8.33 -20.19 2.52
N GLY A 93 7.59 -19.48 3.38
CA GLY A 93 7.63 -18.03 3.46
C GLY A 93 6.80 -17.28 2.41
N LEU A 94 5.96 -17.97 1.62
CA LEU A 94 5.05 -17.37 0.65
C LEU A 94 3.65 -17.97 0.77
N TYR A 95 2.63 -17.13 0.68
CA TYR A 95 1.21 -17.52 0.61
C TYR A 95 0.75 -18.33 1.82
N ASP A 96 1.33 -18.04 2.99
CA ASP A 96 0.98 -18.71 4.23
C ASP A 96 -0.39 -18.22 4.73
N SER A 97 -1.40 -19.06 4.52
CA SER A 97 -2.80 -18.78 4.84
C SER A 97 -3.03 -18.45 6.32
N ARG A 98 -2.10 -18.79 7.22
CA ARG A 98 -2.17 -18.41 8.64
C ARG A 98 -2.09 -16.90 8.82
N TYR A 99 -1.22 -16.23 8.07
CA TYR A 99 -1.05 -14.77 8.15
C TYR A 99 -2.23 -14.02 7.51
N LEU A 100 -2.78 -14.54 6.41
CA LEU A 100 -4.03 -14.01 5.84
C LEU A 100 -5.20 -14.17 6.82
N SER A 101 -5.32 -15.33 7.45
CA SER A 101 -6.33 -15.60 8.47
C SER A 101 -6.21 -14.64 9.67
N LEU A 102 -4.98 -14.37 10.14
CA LEU A 102 -4.72 -13.38 11.18
C LEU A 102 -5.09 -11.96 10.74
N PHE A 103 -4.86 -11.61 9.48
CA PHE A 103 -5.23 -10.30 8.97
C PHE A 103 -6.74 -10.10 8.91
N PHE A 104 -7.47 -11.05 8.32
CA PHE A 104 -8.91 -10.93 8.06
C PHE A 104 -9.78 -11.33 9.26
N GLY A 105 -9.31 -12.24 10.13
CA GLY A 105 -10.16 -12.94 11.11
C GLY A 105 -10.91 -12.07 12.13
N ASN A 106 -10.48 -10.83 12.37
CA ASN A 106 -11.15 -9.88 13.27
C ASN A 106 -11.83 -8.71 12.53
N LYS A 107 -12.03 -8.81 11.21
CA LYS A 107 -12.61 -7.74 10.39
C LYS A 107 -13.98 -8.15 9.88
N THR A 108 -14.88 -7.17 9.76
CA THR A 108 -16.19 -7.40 9.15
C THR A 108 -16.07 -7.28 7.63
N ASP A 109 -16.56 -8.28 6.89
CA ASP A 109 -16.44 -8.34 5.43
C ASP A 109 -17.00 -7.10 4.71
N GLY A 110 -18.15 -6.59 5.16
CA GLY A 110 -18.77 -5.39 4.63
C GLY A 110 -18.03 -4.09 4.95
N THR A 111 -16.91 -4.13 5.69
CA THR A 111 -16.13 -2.94 6.00
C THR A 111 -15.58 -2.35 4.70
N PHE A 112 -16.09 -1.18 4.36
CA PHE A 112 -15.55 -0.31 3.32
C PHE A 112 -15.18 1.01 3.98
N ARG A 113 -14.04 1.58 3.59
CA ARG A 113 -13.66 2.91 4.02
C ARG A 113 -13.52 3.78 2.80
N GLU A 114 -14.58 4.51 2.48
CA GLU A 114 -14.46 5.61 1.53
C GLU A 114 -13.42 6.61 2.05
N PRO A 115 -12.62 7.21 1.15
CA PRO A 115 -11.84 8.38 1.48
C PRO A 115 -12.77 9.42 2.11
N LYS A 116 -12.62 9.68 3.42
CA LYS A 116 -13.38 10.75 4.05
C LYS A 116 -12.86 12.08 3.48
N PRO A 117 -13.70 12.91 2.85
CA PRO A 117 -13.29 14.24 2.45
C PRO A 117 -12.73 14.97 3.68
N LEU A 118 -11.62 15.70 3.52
CA LEU A 118 -10.95 16.43 4.60
C LEU A 118 -11.86 17.45 5.32
N GLY A 119 -13.04 17.75 4.77
CA GLY A 119 -13.99 18.71 5.30
C GLY A 119 -13.45 20.14 5.22
N LYS A 120 -14.09 21.08 5.93
CA LYS A 120 -13.53 22.43 6.12
C LYS A 120 -12.42 22.35 7.17
N LEU A 121 -11.19 22.60 6.73
CA LEU A 121 -10.05 22.70 7.64
C LEU A 121 -10.12 24.01 8.43
N SER A 122 -9.81 23.94 9.72
CA SER A 122 -9.54 25.16 10.49
C SER A 122 -8.28 25.85 9.96
N ALA A 123 -8.12 27.15 10.23
CA ALA A 123 -6.92 27.89 9.83
C ALA A 123 -5.63 27.22 10.34
N TYR A 124 -5.66 26.66 11.55
CA TYR A 124 -4.55 25.89 12.10
C TYR A 124 -4.26 24.60 11.31
N GLN A 125 -5.30 23.82 10.99
CA GLN A 125 -5.14 22.59 10.21
C GLN A 125 -4.66 22.87 8.78
N LEU A 126 -5.17 23.93 8.15
CA LEU A 126 -4.76 24.36 6.82
C LEU A 126 -3.29 24.81 6.83
N ASN A 127 -2.88 25.60 7.82
CA ASN A 127 -1.49 26.03 7.94
C ASN A 127 -0.55 24.85 8.22
N LYS A 128 -0.96 23.89 9.06
CA LYS A 128 -0.23 22.64 9.29
C LYS A 128 -0.12 21.79 8.02
N LEU A 129 -1.19 21.69 7.23
CA LEU A 129 -1.20 20.99 5.94
C LEU A 129 -0.25 21.66 4.95
N ASN A 130 -0.31 22.99 4.82
CA ASN A 130 0.57 23.75 3.93
C ASN A 130 2.03 23.62 4.35
N LYS A 131 2.32 23.73 5.65
CA LYS A 131 3.67 23.50 6.18
C LYS A 131 4.18 22.10 5.86
N LYS A 132 3.36 21.05 6.06
CA LYS A 132 3.72 19.69 5.65
C LYS A 132 3.94 19.61 4.13
N LYS A 133 3.07 20.20 3.32
CA LYS A 133 3.23 20.23 1.85
C LYS A 133 4.57 20.86 1.45
N GLU A 134 5.00 21.95 2.08
CA GLU A 134 6.29 22.58 1.86
C GLU A 134 7.48 21.76 2.40
N ASP A 135 7.39 21.21 3.61
CA ASP A 135 8.42 20.36 4.20
C ASP A 135 8.68 19.13 3.33
N ASP A 136 7.61 18.56 2.76
CA ASP A 136 7.69 17.39 1.91
C ASP A 136 8.25 17.70 0.50
N LYS A 137 8.28 18.96 0.03
CA LYS A 137 9.04 19.32 -1.18
C LYS A 137 10.54 19.10 -0.97
N LYS A 138 11.00 19.19 0.28
CA LYS A 138 12.35 18.81 0.67
C LYS A 138 12.31 17.30 0.91
N ASN A 139 12.55 16.50 -0.14
CA ASN A 139 12.48 15.04 -0.09
C ASN A 139 13.27 14.43 1.09
N VAL A 140 12.64 14.27 2.26
CA VAL A 140 13.25 13.68 3.46
C VAL A 140 13.63 12.22 3.21
N ALA A 141 12.93 11.54 2.30
CA ALA A 141 13.29 10.19 1.84
C ALA A 141 14.68 10.17 1.17
N MET A 142 14.99 11.15 0.31
CA MET A 142 16.31 11.27 -0.33
C MET A 142 17.42 11.51 0.70
N VAL A 143 17.16 12.32 1.73
CA VAL A 143 18.13 12.61 2.80
C VAL A 143 18.39 11.39 3.69
N LYS A 144 17.37 10.56 3.94
CA LYS A 144 17.51 9.32 4.73
C LYS A 144 18.21 8.20 3.95
N MET A 145 18.15 8.22 2.61
CA MET A 145 18.87 7.29 1.74
C MET A 145 20.38 7.55 1.63
N LEU A 146 20.85 8.74 2.03
CA LEU A 146 22.29 9.05 2.12
C LEU A 146 22.97 8.44 3.36
N HIS A 147 22.20 7.88 4.29
CA HIS A 147 22.75 7.22 5.46
C HIS A 147 23.00 5.74 5.14
N GLU A 148 24.21 5.26 5.42
CA GLU A 148 24.54 3.85 5.29
C GLU A 148 23.59 3.00 6.16
N PRO A 149 23.18 1.81 5.67
CA PRO A 149 22.35 0.91 6.46
C PRO A 149 23.07 0.53 7.76
N TYR A 150 22.31 0.43 8.84
CA TYR A 150 22.82 0.07 10.18
C TYR A 150 23.48 -1.33 10.28
N TRP A 151 23.45 -2.12 9.19
CA TRP A 151 23.84 -3.54 9.18
C TRP A 151 25.15 -3.80 8.41
N SER A 152 26.05 -2.83 8.34
CA SER A 152 27.41 -3.01 7.81
C SER A 152 28.28 -3.88 8.71
#